data_AF-D3V7W1-F1
#
_entry.id   AF-D3V7W1-F1
#
_cell.length_a   1.000
_cell.length_b   1.000
_cell.length_c   1.000
_cell.angle_alpha   90.00
_cell.angle_beta   90.00
_cell.angle_gamma   90.00
#
_symmetry.space_group_name_H-M   'P 1'
#
loop_
_entity.id
_entity.type
_entity.pdbx_description
1 polymer ?
#
loop_
_entity_poly.entity_id
_entity_poly.type
_entity_poly.pdbx_seq_one_letter_code
_entity_poly.pdbx_strand_id
1 'polypeptide(L)' 'MKISNKGLEFIQQWEGLKLKAYPDPATGGIPWTIGYGHTKDVKPGQVITEQQAEAFLHDDLIPAYATLERLVKMLLTQG' A
#
# COMPACT_ATOMS: atom_id res chain seq x y z
N MET A 1 4.43 -14.11 7.67
CA MET A 1 3.67 -13.23 8.55
C MET A 1 2.62 -12.55 7.69
N LYS A 2 1.36 -12.53 8.13
CA LYS A 2 0.28 -11.80 7.47
C LYS A 2 -0.23 -10.75 8.46
N ILE A 3 -0.46 -9.52 8.00
CA ILE A 3 -1.00 -8.46 8.87
C ILE A 3 -2.41 -8.82 9.37
N SER A 4 -2.75 -8.39 10.59
CA SER A 4 -4.14 -8.43 11.06
C SER A 4 -5.00 -7.39 10.35
N ASN A 5 -6.32 -7.60 10.38
CA ASN A 5 -7.28 -6.60 9.90
C ASN A 5 -7.09 -5.25 10.59
N LYS A 6 -6.83 -5.23 11.91
CA LYS A 6 -6.52 -3.99 12.65
C LYS A 6 -5.31 -3.25 12.10
N GLY A 7 -4.25 -3.98 11.75
CA GLY A 7 -3.06 -3.37 11.14
C GLY A 7 -3.36 -2.84 9.74
N LEU A 8 -4.19 -3.54 8.97
CA LEU A 8 -4.61 -3.10 7.65
C LEU A 8 -5.46 -1.82 7.74
N GLU A 9 -6.47 -1.79 8.62
CA GLU A 9 -7.31 -0.62 8.89
C GLU A 9 -6.46 0.58 9.34
N PHE A 10 -5.46 0.34 10.19
CA PHE A 10 -4.53 1.39 10.63
C PHE A 10 -3.74 2.00 9.47
N ILE A 11 -3.21 1.16 8.56
CA ILE A 11 -2.50 1.64 7.36
C ILE A 11 -3.46 2.42 6.46
N GLN A 12 -4.65 1.87 6.18
CA GLN A 12 -5.64 2.52 5.34
C GLN A 12 -6.07 3.89 5.89
N GLN A 13 -6.24 4.01 7.22
CA GLN A 13 -6.60 5.26 7.87
C GLN A 13 -5.49 6.31 7.76
N TRP A 14 -4.23 5.90 7.92
CA TRP A 14 -3.08 6.80 7.88
C TRP A 14 -2.72 7.26 6.47
N GLU A 15 -2.71 6.34 5.50
CA GLU A 15 -2.42 6.63 4.10
C GLU A 15 -3.56 7.43 3.45
N GLY A 16 -4.80 7.05 3.76
CA GLY A 16 -6.00 7.60 3.15
C GLY A 16 -6.22 7.07 1.72
N LEU A 17 -7.49 7.02 1.31
CA LEU A 17 -7.88 6.48 0.01
C LEU A 17 -7.95 7.56 -1.08
N LYS A 18 -7.29 7.32 -2.22
CA LYS A 18 -7.39 8.15 -3.44
C LYS A 18 -7.75 7.30 -4.65
N LEU A 19 -9.01 7.37 -5.09
CA LEU A 19 -9.50 6.57 -6.23
C LEU A 19 -9.10 7.07 -7.61
N LYS A 20 -8.53 8.28 -7.70
CA LYS A 20 -8.03 8.86 -8.96
C LYS A 20 -6.54 9.11 -8.84
N ALA A 21 -5.79 8.75 -9.87
CA ALA A 21 -4.36 8.95 -9.92
C ALA A 21 -4.00 10.43 -9.74
N TYR A 22 -2.99 10.69 -8.93
CA TYR A 22 -2.45 12.02 -8.65
C TYR A 22 -0.91 12.01 -8.78
N PRO A 23 -0.27 13.16 -9.06
CA PRO A 23 1.19 13.24 -9.08
C PRO A 23 1.76 12.85 -7.71
N ASP A 24 2.82 12.07 -7.70
CA ASP A 24 3.42 11.64 -6.43
C ASP A 24 3.84 12.86 -5.57
N PRO A 25 3.46 12.92 -4.28
CA PRO A 25 3.72 14.10 -3.44
C PRO A 25 5.20 14.39 -3.23
N ALA A 26 6.06 13.36 -3.24
CA ALA A 26 7.49 13.51 -2.99
C ALA A 26 8.22 14.09 -4.22
N THR A 27 7.77 13.74 -5.43
CA THR A 27 8.38 14.17 -6.70
C THR A 27 7.62 15.31 -7.38
N GLY A 28 6.36 15.54 -7.02
CA GLY A 28 5.45 16.47 -7.69
C GLY A 28 5.04 16.05 -9.10
N GLY A 29 5.34 14.80 -9.50
CA GLY A 29 5.29 14.37 -10.91
C GLY A 29 5.22 12.87 -11.09
N ILE A 30 6.29 12.29 -11.65
CA ILE A 30 6.42 10.84 -11.89
C ILE A 30 7.23 10.23 -10.72
N PRO A 31 6.80 9.10 -10.14
CA PRO A 31 5.67 8.25 -10.56
C PRO A 31 4.30 8.87 -10.22
N TRP A 32 3.22 8.38 -10.84
CA TRP A 32 1.87 8.70 -10.39
C TRP A 32 1.50 7.81 -9.21
N THR A 33 0.66 8.31 -8.31
CA THR A 33 0.20 7.59 -7.12
C THR A 33 -1.33 7.40 -7.17
N ILE A 34 -1.83 6.27 -6.67
CA ILE A 34 -3.27 5.95 -6.56
C ILE A 34 -3.54 4.99 -5.39
N GLY A 35 -4.79 4.87 -4.96
CA GLY A 35 -5.18 3.98 -3.86
C GLY A 35 -4.62 4.46 -2.53
N TYR A 36 -3.92 3.59 -1.83
CA TYR A 36 -3.22 3.84 -0.56
C TYR A 36 -1.70 3.98 -0.78
N GLY A 37 -1.29 4.86 -1.69
CA GLY A 37 0.14 5.09 -1.98
C GLY A 37 0.75 4.20 -3.08
N HIS A 38 -0.07 3.47 -3.85
CA HIS A 38 0.42 2.60 -4.92
C HIS A 38 0.99 3.42 -6.08
N THR A 39 2.18 3.07 -6.58
CA THR A 39 2.89 3.79 -7.66
C THR A 39 3.22 2.94 -8.89
N LYS A 40 3.14 1.62 -8.76
CA LYS A 40 3.55 0.70 -9.82
C LYS A 40 2.54 0.74 -10.97
N ASP A 41 3.03 0.98 -12.18
CA ASP A 41 2.23 1.00 -13.42
C ASP A 41 1.04 1.98 -13.41
N VAL A 42 1.06 2.98 -12.51
CA VAL A 42 0.01 4.00 -12.40
C VAL A 42 0.18 5.06 -13.50
N LYS A 43 -0.93 5.42 -14.14
CA LYS A 43 -0.94 6.39 -15.25
C LYS A 43 -1.81 7.62 -14.95
N PRO A 44 -1.48 8.79 -15.52
CA PRO A 44 -2.33 9.97 -15.43
C PRO A 44 -3.77 9.66 -15.86
N GLY A 45 -4.74 10.12 -15.08
CA GLY A 45 -6.16 9.95 -15.40
C GLY A 45 -6.75 8.58 -15.05
N GLN A 46 -5.94 7.63 -14.55
CA GLN A 46 -6.43 6.34 -14.06
C GLN A 46 -7.38 6.54 -12.87
N VAL A 47 -8.45 5.75 -12.86
CA VAL A 47 -9.44 5.67 -11.77
C VAL A 47 -9.61 4.20 -11.41
N ILE A 48 -9.71 3.91 -10.12
CA ILE A 48 -9.91 2.55 -9.60
C ILE A 48 -11.10 2.49 -8.65
N THR A 49 -11.57 1.28 -8.38
CA THR A 49 -12.54 1.02 -7.30
C THR A 49 -11.84 0.85 -5.95
N GLU A 50 -12.61 0.90 -4.87
CA GLU A 50 -12.10 0.64 -3.52
C GLU A 50 -11.48 -0.77 -3.42
N GLN A 51 -12.14 -1.77 -4.02
CA GLN A 51 -11.64 -3.15 -4.02
C GLN A 51 -10.30 -3.28 -4.78
N GLN A 52 -10.11 -2.50 -5.84
CA GLN A 52 -8.82 -2.45 -6.55
C GLN A 52 -7.75 -1.76 -5.70
N ALA A 53 -8.10 -0.69 -4.96
CA ALA A 53 -7.17 -0.04 -4.05
C ALA A 53 -6.75 -0.97 -2.90
N GLU A 54 -7.68 -1.76 -2.36
CA GLU A 54 -7.39 -2.80 -1.37
C GLU A 54 -6.49 -3.90 -1.92
N ALA A 55 -6.74 -4.35 -3.16
CA ALA A 55 -5.90 -5.33 -3.82
C ALA A 55 -4.46 -4.81 -4.00
N PHE A 56 -4.31 -3.56 -4.45
CA PHE A 56 -2.99 -2.93 -4.56
C PHE A 56 -2.28 -2.82 -3.22
N LEU A 57 -2.99 -2.42 -2.17
CA LEU A 57 -2.42 -2.35 -0.82
C LEU A 57 -1.92 -3.74 -0.36
N HIS A 58 -2.69 -4.79 -0.62
CA HIS A 58 -2.27 -6.15 -0.30
C HIS A 58 -1.01 -6.57 -1.07
N ASP A 59 -0.96 -6.29 -2.36
CA ASP A 59 0.19 -6.61 -3.20
C ASP A 59 1.45 -5.85 -2.77
N ASP A 60 1.31 -4.56 -2.43
CA ASP A 60 2.41 -3.70 -1.97
C ASP A 60 2.98 -4.13 -0.61
N LEU A 61 2.19 -4.83 0.21
CA LEU A 61 2.64 -5.34 1.50
C LEU A 61 3.40 -6.69 1.40
N ILE A 62 3.27 -7.43 0.30
CA ILE A 62 3.93 -8.73 0.12
C ILE A 62 5.46 -8.65 0.29
N PRO A 63 6.18 -7.69 -0.35
CA PRO A 63 7.63 -7.57 -0.18
C PRO A 63 8.04 -7.21 1.25
N ALA A 64 7.22 -6.43 1.96
CA ALA A 64 7.45 -6.09 3.35
C ALA A 64 7.35 -7.33 4.25
N TYR A 65 6.33 -8.18 4.06
CA TYR A 65 6.21 -9.45 4.79
C TYR A 65 7.40 -10.37 4.55
N ALA A 66 7.78 -10.57 3.28
CA ALA A 66 8.91 -11.42 2.92
C ALA A 66 10.23 -10.90 3.54
N THR A 67 10.39 -9.57 3.62
CA THR A 67 11.56 -8.95 4.24
C THR A 67 11.59 -9.18 5.75
N LEU A 68 10.44 -9.00 6.42
CA LEU A 68 10.31 -9.24 7.86
C LEU A 68 10.59 -10.70 8.22
N GLU A 69 10.01 -11.65 7.48
CA GLU A 69 10.25 -13.08 7.67
C GLU A 69 11.73 -13.46 7.52
N ARG A 70 12.43 -12.82 6.58
CA ARG A 70 13.84 -13.12 6.31
C ARG A 70 14.79 -12.50 7.33
N LEU A 71 14.49 -11.30 7.81
CA LEU A 71 15.43 -10.50 8.59
C LEU A 71 15.18 -10.55 10.10
N VAL A 72 13.93 -10.73 10.53
CA VAL A 72 13.61 -10.78 11.96
C VAL A 72 13.78 -12.21 12.46
N LYS A 73 14.78 -12.41 13.34
CA LYS A 73 15.16 -13.74 13.85
C LYS A 73 14.48 -14.12 15.16
N MET A 74 13.67 -13.23 15.73
CA MET A 74 12.92 -13.46 16.96
C MET A 74 11.44 -13.64 16.65
N LEU A 75 10.72 -14.32 17.55
CA LEU A 75 9.27 -14.46 17.43
C LEU A 75 8.60 -13.09 17.57
N LEU A 76 7.80 -12.73 16.57
CA LEU A 76 6.94 -11.54 16.60
C LEU A 76 5.51 -11.95 16.93
N THR A 77 4.83 -11.14 17.73
CA THR A 77 3.38 -11.24 17.96
C THR A 77 2.65 -10.15 17.18
N GLN A 78 1.39 -10.40 16.84
CA GLN A 78 0.53 -9.38 16.24
C GLN A 78 0.02 -8.41 17.32
N GLY A 79 0.10 -7.11 17.03
CA GLY A 79 -0.45 -6.02 17.88
C GLY A 79 -1.93 -5.77 17.68
#